data_AF-A0A250DQK2-F1
#
_entry.id   AF-A0A250DQK2-F1
#
_cell.length_a   1.000
_cell.length_b   1.000
_cell.length_c   1.000
_cell.angle_alpha   90.00
_cell.angle_beta   90.00
_cell.angle_gamma   90.00
#
_symmetry.space_group_name_H-M   'P 1'
#
loop_
_entity.id
_entity.type
_entity.pdbx_description
1 polymer ?
#
loop_
_entity_poly.entity_id
_entity_poly.type
_entity_poly.pdbx_seq_one_letter_code
_entity_poly.pdbx_strand_id
1 'polypeptide(L)'
;MQTTLNLLDAAVKVQGLSDWAARLGLSKRALYTARDRGHLSPAIAGALAEELGQDPKEWIVLAALESERDSACKTRMVKRMAKSLML
;
A
#
# COMPACT_ATOMS: atom_id res chain seq x y z
N MET A 1 -8.20 8.65 -7.30
CA MET A 1 -6.88 8.55 -6.68
C MET A 1 -6.78 7.20 -6.00
N GLN A 2 -5.89 6.36 -6.51
CA GLN A 2 -5.54 5.06 -5.94
C GLN A 2 -4.81 5.26 -4.61
N THR A 3 -5.15 4.46 -3.60
CA THR A 3 -4.45 4.46 -2.30
C THR A 3 -4.05 3.06 -1.89
N THR A 4 -3.06 2.93 -1.00
CA THR A 4 -2.66 1.60 -0.48
C THR A 4 -3.77 0.92 0.33
N LEU A 5 -4.73 1.68 0.87
CA LEU A 5 -5.93 1.09 1.45
C LEU A 5 -6.85 0.48 0.40
N ASN A 6 -6.89 1.01 -0.83
CA ASN A 6 -7.62 0.34 -1.91
C ASN A 6 -7.00 -1.02 -2.26
N LEU A 7 -5.66 -1.16 -2.18
CA LEU A 7 -4.99 -2.46 -2.31
C LEU A 7 -5.41 -3.41 -1.19
N LEU A 8 -5.43 -2.92 0.05
CA LEU A 8 -5.86 -3.70 1.20
C LEU A 8 -7.33 -4.14 1.08
N ASP A 9 -8.21 -3.24 0.65
CA ASP A 9 -9.63 -3.54 0.44
C ASP A 9 -9.84 -4.57 -0.67
N ALA A 10 -9.05 -4.50 -1.75
CA ALA A 10 -9.05 -5.52 -2.80
C ALA A 10 -8.58 -6.88 -2.26
N ALA A 11 -7.51 -6.89 -1.45
CA ALA A 11 -7.01 -8.10 -0.82
C ALA A 11 -8.03 -8.78 0.08
N VAL A 12 -8.76 -8.01 0.90
CA VAL A 12 -9.75 -8.53 1.85
C VAL A 12 -10.95 -9.19 1.17
N LYS A 13 -11.21 -8.85 -0.10
CA LYS A 13 -12.22 -9.55 -0.92
C LYS A 13 -11.80 -10.95 -1.34
N VAL A 14 -10.49 -11.24 -1.36
CA VAL A 14 -9.95 -12.56 -1.71
C VAL A 14 -9.88 -13.47 -0.50
N GLN A 15 -9.35 -12.97 0.62
CA GLN A 15 -9.23 -13.70 1.89
C GLN A 15 -9.12 -12.74 3.08
N GLY A 16 -9.26 -13.26 4.31
CA GLY A 16 -9.25 -12.43 5.52
C GLY A 16 -7.90 -11.76 5.80
N LEU A 17 -7.91 -10.65 6.57
CA LEU A 17 -6.69 -9.96 6.99
C LEU A 17 -5.72 -10.87 7.76
N SER A 18 -6.24 -11.79 8.58
CA SER A 18 -5.40 -12.75 9.31
C SER A 18 -4.68 -13.72 8.39
N ASP A 19 -5.34 -14.15 7.31
CA ASP A 19 -4.77 -15.09 6.32
C ASP A 19 -3.70 -14.37 5.49
N TRP A 20 -3.95 -13.12 5.10
CA TRP A 20 -2.94 -12.28 4.49
C TRP A 20 -1.74 -12.03 5.41
N ALA A 21 -1.98 -11.73 6.68
CA ALA A 21 -0.89 -11.53 7.64
C ALA A 21 -0.04 -12.81 7.76
N ALA A 22 -0.65 -13.99 7.82
CA ALA A 22 0.06 -15.25 7.85
C ALA A 22 0.85 -15.50 6.55
N ARG A 23 0.23 -15.29 5.40
CA ARG A 23 0.86 -15.47 4.08
C ARG A 23 2.06 -14.56 3.88
N LEU A 24 1.97 -13.32 4.34
CA LEU A 24 3.04 -12.32 4.24
C LEU A 24 4.08 -12.42 5.37
N GLY A 25 3.99 -13.41 6.26
CA GLY A 25 4.92 -13.57 7.38
C GLY A 25 4.85 -12.42 8.42
N LEU A 26 3.70 -11.75 8.52
CA LEU A 26 3.47 -10.62 9.41
C LEU A 26 2.84 -11.05 10.74
N SER A 27 2.96 -10.19 11.76
CA SER A 27 2.16 -10.37 12.97
C SER A 27 0.66 -10.20 12.65
N LYS A 28 -0.21 -10.90 13.39
CA LYS A 28 -1.67 -10.84 13.20
C LYS A 28 -2.25 -9.42 13.24
N ARG A 29 -1.58 -8.48 13.93
CA ARG A 29 -2.04 -7.09 14.07
C ARG A 29 -1.49 -6.15 13.00
N ALA A 30 -0.47 -6.54 12.24
CA ALA A 30 0.25 -5.64 11.33
C ALA A 30 -0.69 -4.94 10.34
N LEU A 31 -1.57 -5.70 9.67
CA LEU A 31 -2.50 -5.14 8.68
C LEU A 31 -3.63 -4.32 9.33
N TYR A 32 -4.08 -4.69 10.54
CA TYR A 32 -5.02 -3.86 11.30
C TYR A 32 -4.40 -2.52 11.67
N THR A 33 -3.18 -2.54 12.20
CA THR A 33 -2.45 -1.30 12.55
C THR A 33 -2.20 -0.43 11.33
N ALA A 34 -1.88 -1.01 10.17
CA ALA A 34 -1.73 -0.26 8.92
C ALA A 34 -3.05 0.40 8.50
N ARG A 35 -4.17 -0.35 8.55
CA ARG A 35 -5.50 0.20 8.27
C ARG A 35 -5.87 1.33 9.21
N ASP A 36 -5.63 1.17 10.51
CA ASP A 36 -5.94 2.19 11.52
C ASP A 36 -5.07 3.45 11.34
N ARG A 37 -3.84 3.30 10.83
CA ARG A 37 -2.96 4.43 10.46
C ARG A 37 -3.33 5.11 9.15
N GLY A 38 -4.18 4.48 8.34
CA GLY A 38 -4.67 5.03 7.08
C GLY A 38 -3.80 4.72 5.85
N HIS A 39 -2.73 3.93 5.98
CA HIS A 39 -1.88 3.54 4.84
C HIS A 39 -1.05 2.27 5.15
N LEU A 40 -0.63 1.57 4.09
CA LEU A 40 0.35 0.48 4.19
C LEU A 40 1.78 1.03 4.24
N SER A 41 2.70 0.26 4.81
CA SER A 41 4.13 0.52 4.61
C SER A 41 4.58 0.06 3.22
N PRO A 42 5.68 0.60 2.66
CA PRO A 42 6.17 0.18 1.34
C PRO A 42 6.40 -1.32 1.21
N ALA A 43 6.96 -1.96 2.24
CA ALA A 43 7.18 -3.40 2.24
C ALA A 43 5.87 -4.21 2.19
N ILE A 44 4.87 -3.81 2.99
CA ILE A 44 3.57 -4.50 3.01
C ILE A 44 2.83 -4.28 1.68
N ALA A 45 2.84 -3.05 1.15
CA ALA A 45 2.19 -2.74 -0.12
C ALA A 45 2.80 -3.53 -1.28
N GLY A 46 4.13 -3.59 -1.38
CA GLY A 46 4.81 -4.37 -2.42
C GLY A 46 4.51 -5.86 -2.34
N ALA A 47 4.63 -6.46 -1.15
CA ALA A 47 4.39 -7.89 -0.97
C ALA A 47 2.91 -8.26 -1.23
N LEU A 48 1.98 -7.42 -0.79
CA LEU A 48 0.55 -7.65 -1.06
C LEU A 48 0.20 -7.48 -2.54
N ALA A 49 0.82 -6.52 -3.22
CA ALA A 49 0.63 -6.31 -4.66
C ALA A 49 1.15 -7.50 -5.48
N GLU A 50 2.32 -8.04 -5.13
CA GLU A 50 2.88 -9.23 -5.76
C GLU A 50 1.91 -10.41 -5.68
N GLU A 51 1.34 -10.66 -4.49
CA GLU A 51 0.38 -11.73 -4.27
C GLU A 51 -0.96 -11.53 -5.01
N LEU A 52 -1.30 -10.28 -5.33
CA LEU A 52 -2.48 -9.92 -6.12
C LEU A 52 -2.19 -9.81 -7.62
N GLY A 53 -0.96 -10.12 -8.07
CA GLY A 53 -0.57 -10.04 -9.48
C GLY A 53 -0.47 -8.63 -10.03
N GLN A 54 -0.23 -7.63 -9.17
CA GLN A 54 -0.04 -6.23 -9.53
C GLN A 54 1.45 -5.85 -9.47
N ASP A 55 1.86 -4.71 -10.05
CA ASP A 55 3.29 -4.30 -10.02
C ASP A 55 3.70 -3.86 -8.61
N PRO A 56 4.59 -4.60 -7.91
CA PRO A 56 5.01 -4.24 -6.56
C PRO A 56 5.72 -2.88 -6.49
N LYS A 57 6.41 -2.46 -7.56
CA LYS A 57 7.18 -1.21 -7.58
C LYS A 57 6.27 0.00 -7.49
N GLU A 58 5.15 -0.02 -8.21
CA GLU A 58 4.17 1.07 -8.19
C GLU A 58 3.57 1.24 -6.79
N TRP A 59 3.20 0.13 -6.16
CA TRP A 59 2.64 0.12 -4.81
C TRP A 59 3.64 0.50 -3.72
N ILE A 60 4.91 0.11 -3.86
CA ILE A 60 6.01 0.57 -2.99
C ILE A 60 6.14 2.09 -3.06
N VAL A 61 6.16 2.67 -4.26
CA VAL A 61 6.28 4.12 -4.43
C VAL A 61 5.06 4.84 -3.88
N LEU A 62 3.85 4.35 -4.16
CA LEU A 62 2.62 4.94 -3.66
C LEU A 62 2.61 4.96 -2.12
N ALA A 63 2.92 3.83 -1.48
CA ALA A 63 3.01 3.75 -0.02
C ALA A 63 4.05 4.70 0.57
N ALA A 64 5.20 4.86 -0.11
CA ALA A 64 6.23 5.81 0.32
C ALA A 64 5.73 7.25 0.26
N LEU A 65 5.02 7.63 -0.81
CA LEU A 65 4.43 8.95 -0.95
C LEU A 65 3.31 9.21 0.07
N GLU A 66 2.46 8.22 0.36
CA GLU A 66 1.41 8.34 1.38
C GLU A 66 1.98 8.53 2.79
N SER A 67 3.07 7.83 3.10
CA SER A 67 3.74 7.90 4.41
C SER A 67 4.57 9.18 4.60
N GLU A 68 4.86 9.90 3.51
CA GLU A 68 5.72 11.08 3.55
C GLU A 68 4.98 12.29 4.12
N ARG A 69 5.70 13.14 4.87
CA ARG A 69 5.12 14.37 5.41
C ARG A 69 4.80 15.36 4.29
N ASP A 70 3.78 16.18 4.51
CA ASP A 70 3.41 17.20 3.54
C ASP A 70 4.53 18.23 3.37
N SER A 71 4.94 18.39 2.12
CA SER A 71 6.05 19.25 1.73
C SER A 71 5.94 19.57 0.24
N ALA A 72 6.59 20.66 -0.19
CA ALA A 72 6.71 20.98 -1.61
C ALA A 72 7.38 19.85 -2.42
N CYS A 73 8.29 19.09 -1.79
CA CYS A 73 8.92 17.91 -2.37
C CYS A 73 7.90 16.79 -2.63
N LYS A 74 7.07 16.45 -1.63
CA LYS A 74 5.99 15.46 -1.79
C LYS A 74 5.02 15.87 -2.88
N THR A 75 4.53 17.12 -2.87
CA THR A 75 3.62 17.62 -3.92
C THR A 75 4.21 17.50 -5.32
N ARG A 76 5.50 17.83 -5.50
CA ARG A 76 6.20 17.69 -6.77
C ARG A 76 6.33 16.23 -7.20
N MET A 77 6.65 15.32 -6.27
CA MET A 77 6.79 13.89 -6.56
C MET A 77 5.45 13.24 -6.88
N VAL A 78 4.39 13.53 -6.13
CA VAL A 78 3.02 13.06 -6.44
C VAL A 78 2.62 13.47 -7.85
N LYS A 79 2.82 14.74 -8.23
CA LYS A 79 2.54 15.21 -9.60
C LYS A 79 3.37 14.48 -10.66
N ARG A 80 4.66 14.22 -10.39
CA ARG A 80 5.55 13.49 -11.31
C ARG A 80 5.10 12.04 -11.49
N MET A 81 4.63 11.40 -10.42
CA MET A 81 4.25 10.00 -10.41
C MET A 81 2.79 9.76 -10.79
N ALA A 82 1.96 10.80 -10.92
CA ALA A 82 0.52 10.66 -11.16
C ALA A 82 0.18 9.82 -12.40
N LYS A 83 0.94 9.97 -13.50
CA LYS A 83 0.74 9.18 -14.72
C LYS A 83 1.12 7.71 -14.54
N SER A 84 2.18 7.44 -13.78
CA SER A 84 2.66 6.07 -13.53
C SER A 84 1.81 5.34 -12.49
N LEU A 85 1.29 6.05 -11.49
CA LEU A 85 0.57 5.47 -10.35
C LEU A 85 -0.96 5.63 -10.46
N MET A 86 -1.48 6.05 -11.62
CA MET A 86 -2.90 6.33 -11.86
C MET A 86 -3.57 7.18 -10.74
N LEU A 87 -2.85 8.18 -10.22
CA LEU A 87 -3.30 9.03 -9.11
C LEU A 87 -4.29 10.10 -9.55
#